data_AF-A0A9E1KMJ1-F1
#
_entry.id   AF-A0A9E1KMJ1-F1
#
_cell.length_a   1.000
_cell.length_b   1.000
_cell.length_c   1.000
_cell.angle_alpha   90.00
_cell.angle_beta   90.00
_cell.angle_gamma   90.00
#
_symmetry.space_group_name_H-M   'P 1'
#
loop_
_entity.id
_entity.type
_entity.pdbx_description
1 polymer ?
#
loop_
_entity_poly.entity_id
_entity_poly.type
_entity_poly.pdbx_seq_one_letter_code
_entity_poly.pdbx_strand_id
1 'polypeptide(L)'
;MKSANKYLIETYLPAYNAEFTQPPPEDGTAFVECRDLSVLDDILCERYERTVRKDNCVLFNGLELQIPADRHRCHYVKAKVKVLRFTDNTLAIHHGPRELARYDAQGQEIPNELPAAA
;
A
#
# COMPACT_ATOMS: atom_id res chain seq x y z
N MET A 1 -25.13 3.62 -5.63
CA MET A 1 -23.94 4.48 -5.39
C MET A 1 -23.93 5.76 -6.21
N LYS A 2 -24.18 5.75 -7.54
CA LYS A 2 -24.11 6.97 -8.37
C LYS A 2 -25.11 8.09 -7.97
N SER A 3 -26.33 7.75 -7.55
CA SER A 3 -27.35 8.75 -7.15
C SER A 3 -26.99 9.48 -5.86
N ALA A 4 -26.41 8.79 -4.87
CA ALA A 4 -25.96 9.40 -3.62
C ALA A 4 -24.82 10.40 -3.85
N ASN A 5 -23.82 10.03 -4.66
CA ASN A 5 -22.73 10.93 -5.01
C ASN A 5 -23.24 12.16 -5.79
N LYS A 6 -24.23 11.98 -6.67
CA LYS A 6 -24.89 13.08 -7.38
C LYS A 6 -25.55 14.06 -6.41
N TYR A 7 -26.32 13.58 -5.45
CA TYR A 7 -26.92 14.41 -4.40
C TYR A 7 -25.86 15.16 -3.57
N LEU A 8 -24.77 14.48 -3.19
CA LEU A 8 -23.70 15.12 -2.42
C LEU A 8 -23.11 16.31 -3.17
N ILE A 9 -22.84 16.14 -4.47
CA ILE A 9 -22.23 17.17 -5.32
C ILE A 9 -23.21 18.29 -5.66
N GLU A 10 -24.44 17.95 -6.05
CA GLU A 10 -25.38 18.93 -6.62
C GLU A 10 -26.25 19.62 -5.58
N THR A 11 -26.48 19.01 -4.42
CA THR A 11 -27.43 19.53 -3.41
C THR A 11 -26.75 19.76 -2.07
N TYR A 12 -26.11 18.75 -1.50
CA TYR A 12 -25.58 18.85 -0.14
C TYR A 12 -24.39 19.82 -0.05
N LEU A 13 -23.35 19.65 -0.87
CA LEU A 13 -22.16 20.48 -0.81
C LEU A 13 -22.46 21.98 -1.01
N PRO A 14 -23.28 22.40 -1.99
CA PRO A 14 -23.66 23.80 -2.12
C PRO A 14 -24.39 24.35 -0.89
N ALA A 15 -25.36 23.61 -0.35
CA ALA A 15 -26.12 24.04 0.83
C ALA A 15 -25.23 24.10 2.09
N TYR A 16 -24.40 23.08 2.31
CA TYR A 16 -23.46 23.01 3.43
C TYR A 16 -22.42 24.14 3.35
N ASN A 17 -21.84 24.37 2.18
CA ASN A 17 -20.85 25.42 2.02
C ASN A 17 -21.46 26.81 2.22
N ALA A 18 -22.70 27.04 1.80
CA ALA A 18 -23.40 28.31 2.03
C ALA A 18 -23.62 28.59 3.54
N GLU A 19 -23.83 27.55 4.34
CA GLU A 19 -24.09 27.70 5.78
C GLU A 19 -22.80 27.77 6.62
N PHE A 20 -21.78 26.97 6.26
CA PHE A 20 -20.62 26.74 7.11
C PHE A 20 -19.28 27.26 6.57
N THR A 21 -19.17 27.64 5.30
CA THR A 21 -17.90 28.13 4.75
C THR A 21 -17.56 29.49 5.34
N GLN A 22 -16.33 29.62 5.81
CA GLN A 22 -15.76 30.88 6.27
C GLN A 22 -14.52 31.22 5.44
N PRO A 23 -14.28 32.51 5.14
CA PRO A 23 -13.06 32.92 4.47
C PRO A 23 -11.84 32.56 5.34
N PRO A 24 -10.72 32.11 4.75
CA PRO A 24 -9.51 31.84 5.50
C PRO A 24 -8.94 33.14 6.08
N PRO A 25 -8.31 33.10 7.27
CA PRO A 25 -7.71 34.29 7.88
C PRO A 25 -6.40 34.73 7.21
N GLU A 26 -5.74 33.82 6.49
CA GLU A 26 -4.49 34.08 5.77
C GLU A 26 -4.61 33.61 4.32
N ASP A 27 -3.94 34.32 3.41
CA ASP A 27 -3.86 33.93 2.00
C ASP A 27 -2.92 32.74 1.82
N GLY A 28 -3.39 31.72 1.09
CA GLY A 28 -2.60 30.54 0.74
C GLY A 28 -3.25 29.23 1.15
N THR A 29 -2.49 28.14 1.01
CA THR A 29 -2.93 26.79 1.37
C THR A 29 -2.20 26.29 2.60
N ALA A 30 -2.94 25.74 3.56
CA ALA A 30 -2.36 25.04 4.70
C ALA A 30 -1.94 23.59 4.37
N PHE A 31 -2.22 23.10 3.16
CA PHE A 31 -1.84 21.76 2.74
C PHE A 31 -0.36 21.70 2.35
N VAL A 32 0.30 20.64 2.81
CA VAL A 32 1.65 20.30 2.37
C VAL A 32 1.57 19.53 1.06
N GLU A 33 2.34 19.98 0.06
CA GLU A 33 2.44 19.28 -1.22
C GLU A 33 3.03 17.87 -1.02
N CYS A 34 2.29 16.86 -1.47
CA CYS A 34 2.79 15.49 -1.50
C CYS A 34 3.72 15.34 -2.71
N ARG A 35 5.02 15.55 -2.50
CA ARG A 35 6.04 15.49 -3.57
C ARG A 35 6.20 14.11 -4.19
N ASP A 36 5.94 13.08 -3.41
CA ASP A 36 6.07 11.69 -3.83
C ASP A 36 4.79 10.93 -3.48
N LEU A 37 3.94 10.72 -4.49
CA LEU A 37 2.69 9.99 -4.34
C LEU A 37 2.91 8.51 -4.06
N SER A 38 4.07 7.93 -4.37
CA SER A 38 4.35 6.51 -4.08
C SER A 38 4.36 6.21 -2.58
N VAL A 39 4.62 7.22 -1.74
CA VAL A 39 4.51 7.11 -0.28
C VAL A 39 3.08 6.77 0.14
N LEU A 40 2.07 7.15 -0.64
CA LEU A 40 0.68 6.81 -0.35
C LEU A 40 0.42 5.32 -0.49
N ASP A 41 1.13 4.59 -1.34
CA ASP A 41 0.94 3.13 -1.47
C ASP A 41 1.32 2.42 -0.16
N ASP A 42 2.37 2.90 0.51
CA ASP A 42 2.77 2.39 1.82
C ASP A 42 1.80 2.81 2.95
N ILE A 43 1.07 3.91 2.80
CA ILE A 43 0.12 4.41 3.81
C ILE A 43 -1.27 3.78 3.61
N LEU A 44 -1.74 3.75 2.37
CA LEU A 44 -3.07 3.33 1.93
C LEU A 44 -3.07 1.86 1.47
N CYS A 45 -2.38 1.01 2.23
CA CYS A 45 -2.40 -0.44 2.03
C CYS A 45 -2.94 -1.16 3.25
N GLU A 46 -3.42 -2.38 3.01
CA GLU A 46 -3.73 -3.30 4.09
C GLU A 46 -2.46 -4.04 4.50
N ARG A 47 -2.25 -4.22 5.81
CA ARG A 47 -1.04 -4.85 6.35
C ARG A 47 -1.38 -6.07 7.17
N TYR A 48 -0.74 -7.19 6.83
CA TYR A 48 -0.95 -8.46 7.48
C TYR A 48 0.36 -9.05 7.99
N GLU A 49 0.46 -9.30 9.28
CA GLU A 49 1.59 -10.07 9.80
C GLU A 49 1.44 -11.56 9.43
N ARG A 50 2.49 -12.15 8.86
CA ARG A 50 2.57 -13.57 8.55
C ARG A 50 3.90 -14.16 9.02
N THR A 51 3.91 -15.47 9.21
CA THR A 51 5.11 -16.21 9.59
C THR A 51 5.58 -17.01 8.37
N VAL A 52 6.85 -16.87 8.01
CA VAL A 52 7.44 -17.58 6.87
C VAL A 52 7.56 -19.07 7.19
N ARG A 53 7.16 -19.91 6.23
CA ARG A 53 7.19 -21.38 6.31
C ARG A 53 8.61 -21.93 6.08
N LYS A 54 8.75 -23.25 6.17
CA LYS A 54 10.05 -23.95 6.05
C LYS A 54 10.63 -23.95 4.63
N ASP A 55 9.78 -23.77 3.64
CA ASP A 55 10.05 -23.62 2.20
C ASP A 55 10.39 -22.17 1.79
N ASN A 56 10.50 -21.26 2.77
CA ASN A 56 10.70 -19.83 2.53
C ASN A 56 9.51 -19.13 1.83
N CYS A 57 8.30 -19.68 1.95
CA CYS A 57 7.06 -19.08 1.46
C CYS A 57 6.24 -18.39 2.55
N VAL A 58 5.34 -17.51 2.11
CA VAL A 58 4.23 -16.98 2.91
C VAL A 58 2.89 -17.40 2.30
N LEU A 59 2.02 -18.01 3.10
CA LEU A 59 0.63 -18.27 2.68
C LEU A 59 -0.23 -17.04 2.96
N PHE A 60 -0.94 -16.57 1.93
CA PHE A 60 -1.81 -15.41 2.03
C PHE A 60 -3.03 -15.56 1.13
N ASN A 61 -4.23 -15.62 1.70
CA ASN A 61 -5.51 -15.71 0.97
C ASN A 61 -5.56 -16.80 -0.13
N GLY A 62 -4.99 -17.97 0.15
CA GLY A 62 -4.93 -19.08 -0.81
C GLY A 62 -3.77 -19.01 -1.81
N LEU A 63 -2.97 -17.94 -1.77
CA LEU A 63 -1.74 -17.78 -2.53
C LEU A 63 -0.53 -18.27 -1.73
N GLU A 64 0.45 -18.81 -2.44
CA GLU A 64 1.75 -19.19 -1.91
C GLU A 64 2.81 -18.26 -2.50
N LEU A 65 3.30 -17.34 -1.68
CA LEU A 65 4.21 -16.28 -2.10
C LEU A 65 5.66 -16.66 -1.72
N GLN A 66 6.44 -17.07 -2.72
CA GLN A 66 7.83 -17.52 -2.55
C GLN A 66 8.76 -16.33 -2.36
N ILE A 67 9.45 -16.26 -1.23
CA ILE A 67 10.47 -15.24 -1.01
C ILE A 67 11.73 -15.64 -1.81
N PRO A 68 12.21 -14.81 -2.75
CA PRO A 68 13.40 -15.09 -3.54
C PRO A 68 14.67 -15.07 -2.67
N ALA A 69 15.76 -15.60 -3.21
CA ALA A 69 17.04 -15.61 -2.53
C ALA A 69 17.55 -14.17 -2.30
N ASP A 70 17.99 -13.88 -1.07
CA ASP A 70 18.51 -12.57 -0.69
C ASP A 70 19.98 -12.67 -0.28
N ARG A 71 20.80 -11.69 -0.68
CA ARG A 71 22.21 -11.60 -0.31
C ARG A 71 22.42 -11.32 1.20
N HIS A 72 21.46 -10.67 1.87
CA HIS A 72 21.60 -10.29 3.28
C HIS A 72 21.28 -11.43 4.24
N ARG A 73 20.45 -12.38 3.82
CA ARG A 73 20.01 -13.48 4.68
C ARG A 73 19.71 -14.70 3.85
N CYS A 74 20.30 -15.84 4.21
CA CYS A 74 20.13 -17.09 3.46
C CYS A 74 18.67 -17.54 3.35
N HIS A 75 17.85 -17.33 4.41
CA HIS A 75 16.41 -17.60 4.39
C HIS A 75 15.67 -16.86 5.51
N TYR A 76 14.35 -16.71 5.34
CA TYR A 76 13.45 -16.06 6.29
C TYR A 76 12.58 -17.04 7.08
N VAL A 77 12.83 -18.36 6.99
CA VAL A 77 12.10 -19.40 7.74
C VAL A 77 11.83 -18.99 9.19
N LYS A 78 10.57 -19.08 9.63
CA LYS A 78 10.03 -18.68 10.95
C LYS A 78 10.08 -17.17 11.27
N ALA A 79 10.62 -16.33 10.40
CA ALA A 79 10.57 -14.89 10.60
C ALA A 79 9.13 -14.36 10.49
N LYS A 80 8.85 -13.30 11.24
CA LYS A 80 7.63 -12.50 11.08
C LYS A 80 7.86 -11.48 9.98
N VAL A 81 6.99 -11.49 8.99
CA VAL A 81 7.01 -10.58 7.84
C VAL A 81 5.65 -9.91 7.71
N LYS A 82 5.61 -8.76 7.03
CA LYS A 82 4.36 -8.08 6.69
C LYS A 82 4.05 -8.35 5.23
N VAL A 83 2.85 -8.85 4.96
CA VAL A 83 2.27 -8.85 3.62
C VAL A 83 1.45 -7.56 3.49
N LEU A 84 1.82 -6.73 2.52
CA LEU A 84 1.08 -5.53 2.15
C LEU A 84 0.21 -5.89 0.96
N ARG A 85 -1.07 -5.50 1.00
CA ARG A 85 -1.96 -5.51 -0.16
C ARG A 85 -2.28 -4.08 -0.54
N PHE A 86 -1.84 -3.67 -1.73
CA PHE A 86 -2.05 -2.34 -2.26
C PHE A 86 -3.43 -2.19 -2.89
N THR A 87 -3.81 -0.96 -3.23
CA THR A 87 -5.15 -0.63 -3.75
C THR A 87 -5.41 -1.22 -5.14
N ASP A 88 -4.36 -1.52 -5.90
CA ASP A 88 -4.40 -2.21 -7.19
C ASP A 88 -4.41 -3.75 -7.07
N ASN A 89 -4.43 -4.27 -5.84
CA ASN A 89 -4.33 -5.69 -5.47
C ASN A 89 -2.96 -6.34 -5.67
N THR A 90 -1.91 -5.58 -6.03
CA THR A 90 -0.54 -6.10 -5.93
C THR A 90 -0.18 -6.36 -4.46
N LEU A 91 0.78 -7.27 -4.27
CA LEU A 91 1.22 -7.72 -2.96
C LEU A 91 2.71 -7.46 -2.81
N ALA A 92 3.14 -7.09 -1.60
CA ALA A 92 4.57 -7.06 -1.26
C ALA A 92 4.82 -7.74 0.08
N ILE A 93 5.96 -8.43 0.18
CA ILE A 93 6.44 -9.00 1.44
C ILE A 93 7.55 -8.10 1.98
N HIS A 94 7.38 -7.60 3.20
CA HIS A 94 8.37 -6.78 3.88
C HIS A 94 8.89 -7.45 5.15
N HIS A 95 10.19 -7.28 5.39
CA HIS A 95 10.82 -7.58 6.67
C HIS A 95 11.49 -6.32 7.21
N GLY A 96 10.82 -5.67 8.17
CA GLY A 96 11.20 -4.33 8.61
C GLY A 96 11.01 -3.31 7.48
N PRO A 97 12.01 -2.43 7.21
CA PRO A 97 11.93 -1.44 6.13
C PRO A 97 12.16 -2.04 4.74
N ARG A 98 12.55 -3.31 4.64
CA ARG A 98 12.99 -3.91 3.39
C ARG A 98 11.86 -4.69 2.71
N GLU A 99 11.61 -4.35 1.45
CA GLU A 99 10.81 -5.17 0.54
C GLU A 99 11.64 -6.39 0.12
N LEU A 100 11.12 -7.59 0.34
CA LEU A 100 11.75 -8.85 -0.03
C LEU A 100 11.34 -9.30 -1.43
N ALA A 101 10.07 -9.05 -1.80
CA ALA A 101 9.51 -9.38 -3.09
C ALA A 101 8.15 -8.69 -3.29
N ARG A 102 7.77 -8.57 -4.56
CA ARG A 102 6.49 -8.04 -5.02
C ARG A 102 5.80 -9.05 -5.94
N TYR A 103 4.48 -9.07 -5.90
CA TYR A 103 3.66 -10.01 -6.66
C TYR A 103 2.43 -9.28 -7.22
N ASP A 104 1.90 -9.81 -8.31
CA ASP A 104 0.58 -9.41 -8.80
C ASP A 104 -0.54 -9.98 -7.92
N ALA A 105 -1.79 -9.69 -8.30
CA ALA A 105 -2.97 -10.15 -7.58
C ALA A 105 -3.17 -11.68 -7.61
N GLN A 106 -2.47 -12.37 -8.51
CA GLN A 106 -2.49 -13.82 -8.68
C GLN A 106 -1.34 -14.51 -7.93
N GLY A 107 -0.47 -13.74 -7.27
CA GLY A 107 0.69 -14.25 -6.54
C GLY A 107 1.90 -14.55 -7.42
N GLN A 108 1.90 -14.10 -8.68
CA GLN A 108 3.07 -14.22 -9.55
C GLN A 108 4.07 -13.10 -9.23
N GLU A 109 5.34 -13.46 -9.06
CA GLU A 109 6.40 -12.50 -8.74
C GLU A 109 6.56 -11.47 -9.86
N ILE A 110 6.58 -10.19 -9.49
CA ILE A 110 6.89 -9.07 -10.37
C ILE A 110 8.39 -8.82 -10.25
N PRO A 111 9.19 -9.09 -11.31
CA PRO A 111 10.63 -8.89 -11.27
C PRO A 111 10.94 -7.42 -10.97
N ASN A 112 11.78 -7.19 -9.97
CA ASN A 112 12.26 -5.85 -9.68
C ASN A 112 13.44 -5.54 -10.62
N GLU A 113 13.31 -4.56 -11.52
CA GLU A 113 14.40 -4.16 -12.43
C GLU A 113 15.51 -3.32 -11.73
N LEU A 114 15.42 -3.14 -10.41
CA LEU A 114 16.43 -2.39 -9.65
C LEU A 114 17.71 -3.23 -9.44
N PRO A 115 18.90 -2.73 -9.85
CA PRO A 115 20.14 -3.48 -9.70
C PRO A 115 20.42 -3.71 -8.22
N ALA A 116 20.75 -4.97 -7.88
CA ALA A 116 21.14 -5.35 -6.53
C ALA A 116 22.24 -4.41 -6.02
N ALA A 117 21.92 -3.64 -4.97
CA ALA A 117 22.88 -2.76 -4.33
C ALA A 117 24.17 -3.54 -3.97
N ALA A 118 25.31 -2.95 -4.36
CA ALA A 118 26.64 -3.52 -4.27
C ALA A 118 27.11 -3.69 -2.82
#